data_AF-A0A7V3SUZ9-F1
#
_entry.id   AF-A0A7V3SUZ9-F1
#
_cell.length_a   1.000
_cell.length_b   1.000
_cell.length_c   1.000
_cell.angle_alpha   90.00
_cell.angle_beta   90.00
_cell.angle_gamma   90.00
#
_symmetry.space_group_name_H-M   'P 1'
#
loop_
_entity.id
_entity.type
_entity.pdbx_description
1 polymer ?
#
loop_
_entity_poly.entity_id
_entity_poly.type
_entity_poly.pdbx_seq_one_letter_code
_entity_poly.pdbx_strand_id
1 'polypeptide(L)'
;TYPILTDILQIAYSTYYFIPIVFGILLLRNGQKKEFERSLFLVLFCFYLSYLGYILFPALGPRFSISHLQTVKLEGFLIADKIQNILNKLEGIKRDAFPSGHTGIALTILYLSFIFQRKFFWFSLPIISALIFSTVYCRYHYVIDIIAGIFLTIITVLIGEPYYKIWLKYNQKDFN
;
A
#
# COMPACT_ATOMS: atom_id res chain seq x y z
N THR A 1 -4.68 -23.59 12.99
CA THR A 1 -4.95 -22.32 12.26
C THR A 1 -6.10 -21.60 12.94
N TYR A 2 -6.21 -20.28 12.78
CA TYR A 2 -7.37 -19.50 13.25
C TYR A 2 -8.15 -18.98 12.02
N PRO A 3 -9.17 -19.72 11.54
CA PRO A 3 -9.78 -19.46 10.23
C PRO A 3 -10.51 -18.11 10.14
N ILE A 4 -11.21 -17.72 11.21
CA ILE A 4 -11.91 -16.42 11.29
C ILE A 4 -10.90 -15.26 11.25
N LEU A 5 -9.79 -15.38 11.97
CA LEU A 5 -8.72 -14.38 11.94
C LEU A 5 -8.11 -14.28 10.54
N THR A 6 -7.94 -15.42 9.86
CA THR A 6 -7.43 -15.47 8.48
C THR A 6 -8.36 -14.75 7.51
N ASP A 7 -9.68 -14.95 7.61
CA ASP A 7 -10.66 -14.19 6.82
C ASP A 7 -10.57 -12.68 7.07
N ILE A 8 -10.55 -12.26 8.35
CA ILE A 8 -10.45 -10.84 8.72
C ILE A 8 -9.17 -10.21 8.15
N LEU A 9 -8.03 -10.88 8.31
CA LEU A 9 -6.75 -10.37 7.83
C LEU A 9 -6.66 -10.37 6.30
N GLN A 10 -7.29 -11.34 5.63
CA GLN A 10 -7.35 -11.36 4.17
C GLN A 10 -8.25 -10.24 3.62
N ILE A 11 -9.31 -9.88 4.33
CA ILE A 11 -10.12 -8.68 4.05
C ILE A 11 -9.30 -7.42 4.30
N ALA A 12 -8.62 -7.32 5.46
CA ALA A 12 -7.76 -6.19 5.80
C ALA A 12 -6.67 -5.96 4.74
N TYR A 13 -6.02 -7.03 4.28
CA TYR A 13 -5.06 -7.00 3.17
C TYR A 13 -5.68 -6.37 1.91
N SER A 14 -6.90 -6.81 1.55
CA SER A 14 -7.61 -6.36 0.35
C SER A 14 -8.04 -4.89 0.41
N THR A 15 -8.10 -4.28 1.60
CA THR A 15 -8.43 -2.84 1.72
C THR A 15 -7.42 -1.93 1.02
N TYR A 16 -6.22 -2.43 0.75
CA TYR A 16 -5.18 -1.77 -0.04
C TYR A 16 -5.71 -1.20 -1.37
N TYR A 17 -6.53 -1.96 -2.09
CA TYR A 17 -7.06 -1.54 -3.39
C TYR A 17 -8.07 -0.38 -3.28
N PHE A 18 -8.70 -0.21 -2.12
CA PHE A 18 -9.81 0.72 -1.92
C PHE A 18 -9.40 1.99 -1.20
N ILE A 19 -8.47 1.92 -0.23
CA ILE A 19 -8.09 3.05 0.63
C ILE A 19 -7.64 4.29 -0.18
N PRO A 20 -6.73 4.20 -1.18
CA PRO A 20 -6.34 5.35 -1.97
C PRO A 20 -7.51 5.98 -2.75
N ILE A 21 -8.40 5.13 -3.28
CA ILE A 21 -9.58 5.56 -4.05
C ILE A 21 -10.56 6.30 -3.14
N VAL A 22 -10.89 5.72 -1.98
CA VAL A 22 -11.79 6.33 -0.99
C VAL A 22 -11.23 7.67 -0.51
N PHE A 23 -9.92 7.73 -0.23
CA PHE A 23 -9.26 8.97 0.16
C PHE A 23 -9.33 10.03 -0.94
N GLY A 24 -9.05 9.67 -2.19
CA GLY A 24 -9.16 10.58 -3.33
C GLY A 24 -10.58 11.12 -3.53
N ILE A 25 -11.60 10.24 -3.46
CA ILE A 25 -13.02 10.63 -3.55
C ILE A 25 -13.39 11.59 -2.41
N LEU A 26 -12.92 11.32 -1.18
CA LEU A 26 -13.16 12.19 -0.03
C LEU A 26 -12.63 13.61 -0.29
N LEU A 27 -11.41 13.75 -0.79
CA LEU A 27 -10.83 15.05 -1.12
C LEU A 27 -11.65 15.78 -2.19
N LEU A 28 -12.03 15.09 -3.26
CA LEU A 28 -12.85 15.67 -4.34
C LEU A 28 -14.23 16.12 -3.84
N ARG A 29 -14.91 15.30 -3.03
CA ARG A 29 -16.21 15.65 -2.44
C ARG A 29 -16.15 16.86 -1.52
N ASN A 30 -15.00 17.08 -0.88
CA ASN A 30 -14.75 18.23 -0.01
C ASN A 30 -14.23 19.47 -0.77
N GLY A 31 -14.16 19.42 -2.12
CA GLY A 31 -13.66 20.53 -2.94
C GLY A 31 -12.14 20.73 -2.90
N GLN A 32 -11.39 19.79 -2.29
CA GLN A 32 -9.95 19.86 -2.05
C GLN A 32 -9.14 19.39 -3.27
N LYS A 33 -9.31 20.08 -4.40
CA LYS A 33 -8.71 19.68 -5.68
C LYS A 33 -7.18 19.70 -5.66
N LYS A 34 -6.57 20.72 -5.03
CA LYS A 34 -5.11 20.86 -4.95
C LYS A 34 -4.48 19.75 -4.10
N GLU A 35 -5.14 19.39 -3.01
CA GLU A 35 -4.75 18.31 -2.10
C GLU A 35 -4.94 16.94 -2.78
N PHE A 36 -5.99 16.79 -3.59
CA PHE A 36 -6.20 15.60 -4.42
C PHE A 36 -5.06 15.42 -5.43
N GLU A 37 -4.72 16.46 -6.20
CA GLU A 37 -3.62 16.43 -7.18
C GLU A 37 -2.28 16.09 -6.52
N ARG A 38 -1.98 16.72 -5.39
CA ARG A 38 -0.78 16.43 -4.58
C ARG A 38 -0.77 14.98 -4.08
N SER A 39 -1.91 14.50 -3.59
CA SER A 39 -2.04 13.13 -3.08
C SER A 39 -1.88 12.11 -4.19
N LEU A 40 -2.51 12.35 -5.35
CA LEU A 40 -2.39 11.52 -6.54
C LEU A 40 -0.92 11.44 -7.00
N PHE A 41 -0.24 12.58 -7.07
CA PHE A 41 1.17 12.64 -7.44
C PHE A 41 2.04 11.79 -6.51
N LEU A 42 1.93 11.97 -5.19
CA LEU A 42 2.77 11.25 -4.23
C LEU A 42 2.47 9.75 -4.19
N VAL A 43 1.20 9.36 -4.32
CA VAL A 43 0.80 7.95 -4.40
C VAL A 43 1.39 7.30 -5.65
N LEU A 44 1.25 7.93 -6.83
CA LEU A 44 1.83 7.42 -8.07
C LEU A 44 3.36 7.39 -8.03
N PHE A 45 3.99 8.40 -7.43
CA PHE A 45 5.44 8.41 -7.23
C PHE A 45 5.89 7.24 -6.35
N CYS A 46 5.19 6.96 -5.25
CA CYS A 46 5.43 5.79 -4.41
C CYS A 46 5.27 4.47 -5.18
N PHE A 47 4.22 4.34 -5.99
CA PHE A 47 4.02 3.19 -6.88
C PHE A 47 5.21 2.99 -7.82
N TYR A 48 5.66 4.04 -8.50
CA TYR A 48 6.79 3.93 -9.43
C TYR A 48 8.09 3.57 -8.72
N LEU A 49 8.36 4.14 -7.54
CA LEU A 49 9.50 3.74 -6.73
C LEU A 49 9.41 2.28 -6.28
N SER A 50 8.21 1.78 -5.94
CA SER A 50 8.01 0.36 -5.60
C SER A 50 8.31 -0.55 -6.79
N TYR A 51 7.89 -0.16 -8.00
CA TYR A 51 8.17 -0.92 -9.22
C TYR A 51 9.65 -0.92 -9.59
N LEU A 52 10.35 0.19 -9.40
CA LEU A 52 11.81 0.21 -9.51
C LEU A 52 12.45 -0.76 -8.51
N GLY A 53 11.94 -0.80 -7.28
CA GLY A 53 12.34 -1.78 -6.29
C GLY A 53 12.15 -3.23 -6.76
N TYR A 54 11.00 -3.57 -7.33
CA TYR A 54 10.73 -4.91 -7.87
C TYR A 54 11.66 -5.29 -9.03
N ILE A 55 12.02 -4.31 -9.88
CA ILE A 55 12.94 -4.54 -11.00
C ILE A 55 14.36 -4.79 -10.49
N LEU A 56 14.82 -3.99 -9.51
CA LEU A 56 16.15 -4.10 -8.93
C LEU A 56 16.30 -5.33 -8.02
N PHE A 57 15.24 -5.67 -7.31
CA PHE A 57 15.18 -6.75 -6.32
C PHE A 57 13.92 -7.59 -6.56
N PRO A 58 13.93 -8.52 -7.52
CA PRO A 58 12.77 -9.32 -7.91
C PRO A 58 12.48 -10.43 -6.90
N ALA A 59 12.18 -10.03 -5.66
CA ALA A 59 11.99 -10.89 -4.51
C ALA A 59 10.65 -11.65 -4.60
N LEU A 60 10.69 -12.93 -4.25
CA LEU A 60 9.54 -13.82 -4.24
C LEU A 60 8.98 -13.93 -2.81
N GLY A 61 7.68 -13.68 -2.66
CA GLY A 61 7.03 -13.69 -1.34
C GLY A 61 7.07 -15.04 -0.62
N PRO A 62 6.99 -15.07 0.73
CA PRO A 62 7.14 -16.27 1.56
C PRO A 62 6.19 -17.42 1.19
N ARG A 63 4.99 -17.10 0.71
CA ARG A 63 3.99 -18.09 0.26
C ARG A 63 4.45 -18.96 -0.91
N PHE A 64 5.45 -18.51 -1.68
CA PHE A 64 5.98 -19.27 -2.80
C PHE A 64 7.39 -19.79 -2.51
N SER A 65 8.29 -18.95 -2.01
CA SER A 65 9.72 -19.27 -1.80
C SER A 65 9.96 -20.33 -0.71
N ILE A 66 9.24 -20.25 0.40
CA ILE A 66 9.44 -21.08 1.59
C ILE A 66 8.18 -21.85 1.97
N SER A 67 7.31 -22.12 0.99
CA SER A 67 6.08 -22.91 1.17
C SER A 67 6.33 -24.27 1.82
N HIS A 68 7.44 -24.93 1.48
CA HIS A 68 7.85 -26.23 2.04
C HIS A 68 8.25 -26.17 3.53
N LEU A 69 8.62 -25.00 4.06
CA LEU A 69 8.93 -24.82 5.49
C LEU A 69 7.66 -24.53 6.32
N GLN A 70 6.51 -24.35 5.68
CA GLN A 70 5.27 -23.98 6.34
C GLN A 70 4.49 -25.23 6.75
N THR A 71 4.54 -25.55 8.04
CA THR A 71 3.87 -26.72 8.64
C THR A 71 2.37 -26.51 8.85
N VAL A 72 1.92 -25.25 8.87
CA VAL A 72 0.51 -24.88 9.09
C VAL A 72 -0.05 -24.26 7.82
N LYS A 73 -1.14 -24.84 7.29
CA LYS A 73 -1.89 -24.25 6.19
C LYS A 73 -2.79 -23.13 6.73
N LEU A 74 -2.70 -21.96 6.09
CA LEU A 74 -3.64 -20.87 6.31
C LEU A 74 -4.90 -21.18 5.50
N GLU A 75 -5.99 -21.43 6.21
CA GLU A 75 -7.31 -21.71 5.62
C GLU A 75 -8.28 -20.66 6.16
N GLY A 76 -9.05 -20.06 5.26
CA GLY A 76 -10.16 -19.20 5.63
C GLY A 76 -11.33 -19.99 6.18
N PHE A 77 -12.23 -19.32 6.89
CA PHE A 77 -13.50 -19.92 7.25
C PHE A 77 -14.48 -19.88 6.08
N LEU A 78 -14.54 -18.75 5.34
CA LEU A 78 -15.49 -18.54 4.24
C LEU A 78 -14.88 -17.88 3.00
N ILE A 79 -13.97 -16.91 3.19
CA ILE A 79 -13.63 -15.94 2.13
C ILE A 79 -12.14 -15.93 1.82
N ALA A 80 -11.25 -16.23 2.77
CA ALA A 80 -9.81 -16.07 2.58
C ALA A 80 -9.30 -16.88 1.39
N ASP A 81 -9.74 -18.14 1.24
CA ASP A 81 -9.33 -19.01 0.14
C ASP A 81 -9.79 -18.44 -1.22
N LYS A 82 -10.98 -17.85 -1.29
CA LYS A 82 -11.49 -17.20 -2.50
C LYS A 82 -10.67 -15.97 -2.86
N ILE A 83 -10.40 -15.10 -1.88
CA ILE A 83 -9.57 -13.92 -2.09
C ILE A 83 -8.16 -14.34 -2.52
N GLN A 84 -7.54 -15.29 -1.82
CA GLN A 84 -6.21 -15.76 -2.15
C GLN A 84 -6.14 -16.37 -3.56
N ASN A 85 -7.15 -17.15 -3.96
CA ASN A 85 -7.24 -17.70 -5.31
C ASN A 85 -7.42 -16.62 -6.38
N ILE A 86 -8.20 -15.58 -6.11
CA ILE A 86 -8.36 -14.43 -7.01
C ILE A 86 -7.02 -13.68 -7.12
N LEU A 87 -6.38 -13.35 -6.00
CA LEU A 87 -5.07 -12.68 -5.97
C LEU A 87 -4.02 -13.48 -6.75
N ASN A 88 -3.94 -14.79 -6.51
CA ASN A 88 -3.01 -15.68 -7.23
C ASN A 88 -3.23 -15.73 -8.74
N LYS A 89 -4.48 -15.50 -9.20
CA LYS A 89 -4.81 -15.43 -10.64
C LYS A 89 -4.51 -14.06 -11.23
N LEU A 90 -4.71 -12.99 -10.46
CA LEU A 90 -4.46 -11.62 -10.89
C LEU A 90 -2.96 -11.27 -10.87
N GLU A 91 -2.19 -11.85 -9.94
CA GLU A 91 -0.75 -11.71 -9.87
C GLU A 91 -0.06 -12.53 -10.95
N GLY A 92 0.00 -11.96 -12.16
CA GLY A 92 0.78 -12.52 -13.26
C GLY A 92 2.29 -12.57 -12.96
N ILE A 93 2.80 -11.57 -12.23
CA ILE A 93 4.19 -11.49 -11.77
C ILE A 93 4.20 -11.65 -10.26
N LYS A 94 4.87 -12.70 -9.76
CA LYS A 94 4.94 -13.04 -8.33
C LYS A 94 6.19 -12.48 -7.62
N ARG A 95 7.05 -11.78 -8.37
CA ARG A 95 8.35 -11.26 -7.93
C ARG A 95 8.27 -9.78 -7.56
N ASP A 96 7.24 -9.43 -6.80
CA ASP A 96 6.88 -8.08 -6.39
C ASP A 96 6.84 -7.95 -4.85
N ALA A 97 7.66 -8.75 -4.15
CA ALA A 97 7.67 -8.73 -2.69
C ALA A 97 8.48 -7.56 -2.10
N PHE A 98 9.58 -7.12 -2.74
CA PHE A 98 10.49 -6.12 -2.15
C PHE A 98 10.64 -4.86 -3.01
N PRO A 99 10.43 -3.65 -2.45
CA PRO A 99 9.90 -3.34 -1.12
C PRO A 99 8.38 -3.52 -1.05
N SER A 100 7.78 -3.68 0.14
CA SER A 100 6.32 -3.81 0.24
C SER A 100 5.61 -2.53 -0.23
N GLY A 101 5.03 -2.57 -1.44
CA GLY A 101 4.17 -1.51 -1.95
C GLY A 101 2.91 -1.32 -1.11
N HIS A 102 2.35 -2.42 -0.59
CA HIS A 102 1.23 -2.40 0.35
C HIS A 102 1.52 -1.50 1.56
N THR A 103 2.69 -1.68 2.18
CA THR A 103 3.14 -0.83 3.28
C THR A 103 3.42 0.59 2.81
N GLY A 104 4.16 0.76 1.72
CA GLY A 104 4.59 2.08 1.23
C GLY A 104 3.43 3.01 0.88
N ILE A 105 2.46 2.51 0.13
CA ILE A 105 1.32 3.31 -0.32
C ILE A 105 0.33 3.53 0.80
N ALA A 106 0.05 2.51 1.63
CA ALA A 106 -0.85 2.66 2.77
C ALA A 106 -0.33 3.71 3.77
N LEU A 107 0.97 3.70 4.07
CA LEU A 107 1.58 4.73 4.93
C LEU A 107 1.64 6.10 4.25
N THR A 108 1.82 6.16 2.93
CA THR A 108 1.71 7.41 2.17
C THR A 108 0.31 8.02 2.31
N ILE A 109 -0.75 7.21 2.17
CA ILE A 109 -2.13 7.66 2.40
C ILE A 109 -2.34 8.07 3.85
N LEU A 110 -1.79 7.32 4.81
CA LEU A 110 -1.89 7.65 6.23
C LEU A 110 -1.26 9.02 6.51
N TYR A 111 -0.06 9.28 5.99
CA TYR A 111 0.61 10.58 6.05
C TYR A 111 -0.24 11.70 5.44
N LEU A 112 -0.75 11.51 4.21
CA LEU A 112 -1.56 12.54 3.54
C LEU A 112 -2.88 12.79 4.27
N SER A 113 -3.51 11.75 4.79
CA SER A 113 -4.75 11.87 5.57
C SER A 113 -4.52 12.60 6.90
N PHE A 114 -3.35 12.41 7.53
CA PHE A 114 -2.99 13.16 8.74
C PHE A 114 -2.94 14.68 8.47
N ILE A 115 -2.48 15.06 7.27
CA ILE A 115 -2.32 16.46 6.86
C ILE A 115 -3.64 17.07 6.37
N PHE A 116 -4.39 16.37 5.50
CA PHE A 116 -5.54 16.97 4.81
C PHE A 116 -6.90 16.59 5.42
N GLN A 117 -7.03 15.41 6.04
CA GLN A 117 -8.31 14.85 6.49
C GLN A 117 -8.16 14.09 7.81
N ARG A 118 -7.99 14.82 8.92
CA ARG A 118 -7.67 14.21 10.23
C ARG A 118 -8.71 13.20 10.74
N LYS A 119 -10.00 13.38 10.39
CA LYS A 119 -11.04 12.39 10.71
C LYS A 119 -10.80 11.07 9.96
N PHE A 120 -10.43 11.15 8.68
CA PHE A 120 -10.11 9.97 7.88
C PHE A 120 -8.84 9.29 8.38
N PHE A 121 -7.82 10.05 8.83
CA PHE A 121 -6.62 9.47 9.44
C PHE A 121 -6.96 8.53 10.62
N TRP A 122 -7.79 8.98 11.56
CA TRP A 122 -8.14 8.15 12.72
C TRP A 122 -8.97 6.93 12.34
N PHE A 123 -9.79 7.04 11.29
CA PHE A 123 -10.53 5.91 10.73
C PHE A 123 -9.62 4.92 10.00
N SER A 124 -8.68 5.40 9.19
CA SER A 124 -7.81 4.57 8.35
C SER A 124 -6.65 3.97 9.11
N LEU A 125 -6.20 4.59 10.22
CA LEU A 125 -5.10 4.11 11.05
C LEU A 125 -5.25 2.64 11.48
N PRO A 126 -6.33 2.21 12.17
CA PRO A 126 -6.47 0.81 12.56
C PRO A 126 -6.57 -0.14 11.36
N ILE A 127 -7.16 0.31 10.26
CA ILE A 127 -7.30 -0.49 9.02
C ILE A 127 -5.93 -0.70 8.37
N ILE A 128 -5.13 0.35 8.24
CA ILE A 128 -3.79 0.30 7.66
C ILE A 128 -2.84 -0.50 8.56
N SER A 129 -2.95 -0.38 9.89
CA SER A 129 -2.20 -1.24 10.81
C SER A 129 -2.53 -2.71 10.62
N ALA A 130 -3.82 -3.06 10.50
CA ALA A 130 -4.26 -4.43 10.21
C ALA A 130 -3.80 -4.91 8.83
N LEU A 131 -3.84 -4.04 7.81
CA LEU A 131 -3.31 -4.32 6.48
C LEU A 131 -1.81 -4.65 6.54
N ILE A 132 -0.99 -3.82 7.18
CA ILE A 132 0.46 -4.07 7.29
C ILE A 132 0.72 -5.40 8.02
N PHE A 133 0.02 -5.64 9.13
CA PHE A 133 0.14 -6.92 9.83
C PHE A 133 -0.26 -8.12 8.94
N SER A 134 -1.35 -7.97 8.17
CA SER A 134 -1.83 -9.02 7.28
C SER A 134 -0.83 -9.39 6.18
N THR A 135 0.03 -8.46 5.74
CA THR A 135 1.04 -8.74 4.71
C THR A 135 2.01 -9.86 5.13
N VAL A 136 2.41 -9.89 6.40
CA VAL A 136 3.28 -10.94 6.96
C VAL A 136 2.46 -12.15 7.39
N TYR A 137 1.34 -11.93 8.09
CA TYR A 137 0.51 -13.04 8.57
C TYR A 137 0.05 -13.94 7.43
N CYS A 138 -0.44 -13.34 6.33
CA CYS A 138 -0.90 -14.06 5.15
C CYS A 138 0.25 -14.43 4.19
N ARG A 139 1.51 -14.22 4.61
CA ARG A 139 2.74 -14.69 3.93
C ARG A 139 2.96 -14.07 2.55
N TYR A 140 2.45 -12.87 2.32
CA TYR A 140 2.70 -12.10 1.10
C TYR A 140 4.10 -11.47 1.14
N HIS A 141 4.52 -10.98 2.31
CA HIS A 141 5.76 -10.26 2.50
C HIS A 141 6.57 -10.79 3.69
N TYR A 142 7.89 -10.65 3.63
CA TYR A 142 8.78 -10.74 4.78
C TYR A 142 8.72 -9.45 5.60
N VAL A 143 9.18 -9.52 6.86
CA VAL A 143 9.28 -8.33 7.72
C VAL A 143 10.22 -7.27 7.11
N ILE A 144 11.30 -7.70 6.44
CA ILE A 144 12.23 -6.77 5.80
C ILE A 144 11.58 -5.98 4.67
N ASP A 145 10.62 -6.58 3.95
CA ASP A 145 9.86 -5.91 2.90
C ASP A 145 9.01 -4.77 3.47
N ILE A 146 8.43 -4.96 4.67
CA ILE A 146 7.69 -3.92 5.40
C ILE A 146 8.62 -2.77 5.79
N ILE A 147 9.78 -3.08 6.38
CA ILE A 147 10.77 -2.07 6.77
C ILE A 147 11.18 -1.25 5.55
N ALA A 148 11.45 -1.91 4.42
CA ALA A 148 11.74 -1.24 3.16
C ALA A 148 10.54 -0.41 2.65
N GLY A 149 9.31 -0.86 2.83
CA GLY A 149 8.10 -0.08 2.53
C GLY A 149 7.93 1.18 3.41
N ILE A 150 8.35 1.13 4.67
CA ILE A 150 8.41 2.32 5.54
C ILE A 150 9.46 3.30 4.99
N PHE A 151 10.66 2.83 4.67
CA PHE A 151 11.69 3.67 4.04
C PHE A 151 11.23 4.24 2.70
N LEU A 152 10.53 3.45 1.89
CA LEU A 152 9.94 3.88 0.62
C LEU A 152 8.97 5.05 0.83
N THR A 153 8.13 4.99 1.87
CA THR A 153 7.23 6.08 2.25
C THR A 153 8.02 7.35 2.61
N ILE A 154 9.05 7.21 3.43
CA ILE A 154 9.91 8.32 3.85
C ILE A 154 10.57 8.98 2.63
N ILE A 155 11.15 8.18 1.73
CA ILE A 155 11.76 8.66 0.48
C ILE A 155 10.73 9.36 -0.39
N THR A 156 9.55 8.77 -0.55
CA THR A 156 8.43 9.34 -1.32
C THR A 156 8.08 10.73 -0.80
N VAL A 157 7.93 10.89 0.51
CA VAL A 157 7.57 12.18 1.12
C VAL A 157 8.74 13.15 1.02
N LEU A 158 9.96 12.75 1.39
CA LEU A 158 11.13 13.65 1.42
C LEU A 158 11.53 14.17 0.05
N ILE A 159 11.38 13.37 -1.01
CA ILE A 159 11.77 13.75 -2.37
C ILE A 159 10.56 14.27 -3.16
N GLY A 160 9.42 13.60 -3.06
CA GLY A 160 8.22 13.93 -3.82
C GLY A 160 7.62 15.27 -3.43
N GLU A 161 7.63 15.64 -2.14
CA GLU A 161 7.09 16.92 -1.68
C GLU A 161 7.83 18.14 -2.24
N PRO A 162 9.18 18.25 -2.11
CA PRO A 162 9.93 19.31 -2.77
C PRO A 162 9.75 19.31 -4.28
N TYR A 163 9.82 18.14 -4.92
CA TYR A 163 9.69 18.04 -6.37
C TYR A 163 8.34 18.59 -6.85
N TYR A 164 7.24 18.18 -6.21
CA TYR A 164 5.90 18.67 -6.54
C TYR A 164 5.78 20.19 -6.38
N LYS A 165 6.34 20.76 -5.31
CA LYS A 165 6.35 22.22 -5.08
C LYS A 165 7.17 22.97 -6.13
N ILE A 166 8.33 22.43 -6.51
CA ILE A 166 9.17 23.00 -7.56
C ILE A 166 8.41 22.98 -8.88
N TRP A 167 7.82 21.84 -9.25
CA TRP A 167 7.02 21.70 -10.47
C TRP A 167 5.84 22.69 -10.50
N LEU A 168 5.11 22.86 -9.40
CA LEU A 168 4.04 23.86 -9.31
C LEU A 168 4.56 25.29 -9.53
N LYS A 169 5.71 25.64 -8.94
CA LYS A 169 6.29 26.98 -9.07
C LYS A 169 6.71 27.31 -10.50
N TYR A 170 7.26 26.33 -11.23
CA TYR A 170 7.64 26.53 -12.63
C TYR A 170 6.39 26.67 -13.51
N ASN A 171 5.44 25.74 -13.41
CA ASN A 171 4.28 25.76 -14.30
C ASN A 171 3.28 26.88 -13.97
N GLN A 172 3.20 27.39 -12.74
CA GLN A 172 2.37 28.58 -12.43
C GLN A 172 2.96 29.90 -12.96
N LYS A 173 4.26 29.92 -13.30
CA LYS A 173 4.88 31.09 -13.94
C LYS A 173 4.60 31.16 -15.44
N ASP A 174 4.27 30.05 -16.08
CA ASP A 174 4.03 29.99 -17.53
C ASP A 174 2.58 30.38 -17.92
N PHE A 175 1.70 30.60 -16.94
CA PHE A 175 0.28 30.98 -17.13
C PHE A 175 -0.11 32.35 -16.54
N ASN A 176 0.85 33.16 -16.07
CA ASN A 176 0.67 34.55 -15.65
C ASN A 176 1.55 35.47 -16.49
#